data_AF-A0A1I2ET22-F1
#
_entry.id   AF-A0A1I2ET22-F1
#
_cell.length_a   1.000
_cell.length_b   1.000
_cell.length_c   1.000
_cell.angle_alpha   90.00
_cell.angle_beta   90.00
_cell.angle_gamma   90.00
#
_symmetry.space_group_name_H-M   'P 1'
#
loop_
_entity.id
_entity.type
_entity.pdbx_description
1 polymer ?
#
loop_
_entity_poly.entity_id
_entity_poly.type
_entity_poly.pdbx_seq_one_letter_code
_entity_poly.pdbx_strand_id
1 'polypeptide(L)'
;MLTLLQVKNKSVPKLEGLLAPVRAAAERLIERCYARDIPIVITQGLRTIAEQEKLYAQGRTTAGSIVTNARGGYSYHNFGVAIDFALLSPDGKQVYWDTKRDGNANQAADWAEVVDEAKRLGFAWGGDWTSFKDYPHFEMRFGLTTAQLRAGARPTAAQITAAMAIITKEDSNIMKAEDANDLIKRYLQPAWAACKQKGDKAGMQEVHRLANELRKSSGQKEQ
;
A
#
# COMPACT_ATOMS: atom_id res chain seq x y z
N MET A 1 -6.90 -12.05 -13.96
CA MET A 1 -6.59 -11.03 -12.94
C MET A 1 -7.86 -10.77 -12.14
N LEU A 2 -7.78 -10.69 -10.82
CA LEU A 2 -8.91 -10.31 -9.97
C LEU A 2 -9.30 -8.86 -10.23
N THR A 3 -10.58 -8.52 -10.10
CA THR A 3 -11.03 -7.13 -10.09
C THR A 3 -10.65 -6.46 -8.77
N LEU A 4 -10.60 -5.12 -8.74
CA LEU A 4 -10.36 -4.36 -7.50
C LEU A 4 -11.32 -4.77 -6.38
N LEU A 5 -12.61 -4.97 -6.69
CA LEU A 5 -13.60 -5.41 -5.71
C LEU A 5 -13.24 -6.79 -5.12
N GLN A 6 -12.83 -7.74 -5.97
CA GLN A 6 -12.40 -9.06 -5.51
C GLN A 6 -11.14 -9.01 -4.65
N VAL A 7 -10.20 -8.11 -4.96
CA VAL A 7 -8.99 -7.88 -4.14
C VAL A 7 -9.37 -7.28 -2.79
N LYS A 8 -10.20 -6.22 -2.76
CA LYS A 8 -10.70 -5.61 -1.51
C LYS A 8 -11.39 -6.63 -0.62
N ASN A 9 -12.23 -7.49 -1.20
CA ASN A 9 -12.98 -8.51 -0.46
C ASN A 9 -12.07 -9.52 0.28
N LYS A 10 -10.85 -9.77 -0.19
CA LYS A 10 -9.90 -10.65 0.52
C LYS A 10 -9.43 -10.06 1.85
N SER A 11 -9.46 -8.74 1.99
CA SER A 11 -8.98 -8.04 3.19
C SER A 11 -10.09 -7.72 4.18
N VAL A 12 -11.37 -7.72 3.77
CA VAL A 12 -12.52 -7.27 4.59
C VAL A 12 -12.52 -7.82 6.02
N PRO A 13 -12.33 -9.14 6.27
CA PRO A 13 -12.35 -9.67 7.63
C PRO A 13 -11.23 -9.11 8.52
N LYS A 14 -10.12 -8.68 7.94
CA LYS A 14 -8.97 -8.10 8.66
C LYS A 14 -9.12 -6.59 8.89
N LEU A 15 -10.12 -5.96 8.27
CA LEU A 15 -10.40 -4.54 8.44
C LEU A 15 -11.42 -4.26 9.55
N GLU A 16 -12.06 -5.30 10.09
CA GLU A 16 -13.02 -5.19 11.17
C GLU A 16 -12.35 -4.76 12.48
N GLY A 17 -13.00 -3.86 13.21
CA GLY A 17 -12.50 -3.34 14.49
C GLY A 17 -11.30 -2.41 14.41
N LEU A 18 -10.78 -2.11 13.20
CA LEU A 18 -9.81 -1.04 13.00
C LEU A 18 -10.46 0.32 13.25
N LEU A 19 -9.64 1.26 13.75
CA LEU A 19 -10.04 2.66 13.86
C LEU A 19 -10.33 3.24 12.47
N ALA A 20 -11.33 4.13 12.36
CA ALA A 20 -11.84 4.60 11.07
C ALA A 20 -10.75 5.10 10.09
N PRO A 21 -9.76 5.93 10.49
CA PRO A 21 -8.69 6.35 9.58
C PRO A 21 -7.80 5.19 9.15
N VAL A 22 -7.53 4.23 10.03
CA VAL A 22 -6.66 3.08 9.74
C VAL A 22 -7.35 2.17 8.72
N ARG A 23 -8.66 1.95 8.89
CA ARG A 23 -9.50 1.22 7.92
C ARG A 23 -9.51 1.93 6.56
N ALA A 24 -9.79 3.23 6.54
CA ALA A 24 -9.85 4.01 5.31
C ALA A 24 -8.49 4.03 4.58
N ALA A 25 -7.39 4.18 5.33
CA ALA A 25 -6.05 4.14 4.78
C ALA A 25 -5.70 2.75 4.22
N ALA A 26 -6.08 1.66 4.89
CA ALA A 26 -5.87 0.31 4.38
C ALA A 26 -6.65 0.07 3.08
N GLU A 27 -7.90 0.50 3.00
CA GLU A 27 -8.71 0.42 1.77
C GLU A 27 -8.09 1.24 0.64
N ARG A 28 -7.66 2.47 0.93
CA ARG A 28 -7.00 3.35 -0.03
C ARG A 28 -5.66 2.80 -0.50
N LEU A 29 -4.90 2.15 0.38
CA LEU A 29 -3.66 1.48 0.05
C LEU A 29 -3.90 0.34 -0.94
N ILE A 30 -4.91 -0.51 -0.70
CA ILE A 30 -5.31 -1.58 -1.63
C ILE A 30 -5.63 -0.99 -3.01
N GLU A 31 -6.39 0.10 -3.06
CA GLU A 31 -6.78 0.76 -4.31
C GLU A 31 -5.58 1.32 -5.08
N ARG A 32 -4.68 2.05 -4.39
CA ARG A 32 -3.50 2.65 -5.02
C ARG A 32 -2.50 1.61 -5.50
N CYS A 33 -2.27 0.55 -4.72
CA CYS A 33 -1.37 -0.52 -5.15
C CYS A 33 -1.98 -1.32 -6.32
N TYR A 34 -3.29 -1.59 -6.29
CA TYR A 34 -3.98 -2.23 -7.41
C TYR A 34 -3.86 -1.41 -8.72
N ALA A 35 -3.97 -0.08 -8.65
CA ALA A 35 -3.80 0.80 -9.81
C ALA A 35 -2.38 0.78 -10.41
N ARG A 36 -1.39 0.28 -9.66
CA ARG A 36 0.00 0.10 -10.09
C ARG A 36 0.33 -1.34 -10.49
N ASP A 37 -0.69 -2.18 -10.70
CA ASP A 37 -0.53 -3.61 -10.96
C ASP A 37 0.14 -4.40 -9.81
N ILE A 38 0.07 -3.87 -8.57
CA ILE A 38 0.61 -4.49 -7.35
C ILE A 38 -0.55 -4.84 -6.41
N PRO A 39 -1.31 -5.92 -6.65
CA PRO A 39 -2.36 -6.31 -5.72
C PRO A 39 -1.74 -6.71 -4.37
N ILE A 40 -2.35 -6.25 -3.28
CA ILE A 40 -1.98 -6.61 -1.91
C ILE A 40 -3.16 -7.21 -1.16
N VAL A 41 -2.87 -7.88 -0.05
CA VAL A 41 -3.88 -8.35 0.91
C VAL A 41 -3.48 -7.95 2.32
N ILE A 42 -4.45 -7.49 3.11
CA ILE A 42 -4.26 -7.27 4.54
C ILE A 42 -4.38 -8.63 5.24
N THR A 43 -3.31 -9.05 5.91
CA THR A 43 -3.19 -10.37 6.54
C THR A 43 -3.52 -10.32 8.03
N GLN A 44 -3.29 -9.18 8.68
CA GLN A 44 -3.63 -8.92 10.09
C GLN A 44 -4.16 -7.49 10.26
N GLY A 45 -5.08 -7.31 11.21
CA GLY A 45 -5.61 -6.02 11.62
C GLY A 45 -5.75 -5.97 13.14
N LEU A 46 -6.96 -5.73 13.66
CA LEU A 46 -7.23 -5.85 15.09
C LEU A 46 -6.93 -7.28 15.57
N ARG A 47 -6.20 -7.39 16.68
CA ARG A 47 -5.93 -8.64 17.38
C ARG A 47 -6.34 -8.49 18.83
N THR A 48 -7.16 -9.38 19.35
CA THR A 48 -7.53 -9.38 20.78
C THR A 48 -6.31 -9.61 21.66
N ILE A 49 -6.40 -9.21 22.93
CA ILE A 49 -5.35 -9.45 23.94
C ILE A 49 -5.02 -10.95 24.04
N ALA A 50 -6.05 -11.81 24.05
CA ALA A 50 -5.89 -13.25 24.14
C ALA A 50 -5.19 -13.85 22.91
N GLU A 51 -5.52 -13.39 21.70
CA GLU A 51 -4.82 -13.82 20.49
C GLU A 51 -3.35 -13.39 20.49
N GLN A 52 -3.05 -12.18 20.98
CA GLN A 52 -1.67 -11.71 21.10
C GLN A 52 -0.87 -12.54 22.12
N GLU A 53 -1.46 -12.90 23.27
CA GLU A 53 -0.82 -13.78 24.24
C GLU A 53 -0.52 -15.17 23.64
N LYS A 54 -1.44 -15.71 22.82
CA LYS A 54 -1.20 -16.97 22.10
C LYS A 54 0.00 -16.86 21.14
N LEU A 55 0.13 -15.76 20.40
CA LEU A 55 1.30 -15.54 19.54
C LEU A 55 2.58 -15.34 20.35
N TYR A 56 2.51 -14.65 21.49
CA TYR A 56 3.67 -14.46 22.37
C TYR A 56 4.16 -15.79 22.98
N ALA A 57 3.24 -16.70 23.30
CA ALA A 57 3.55 -18.04 23.81
C ALA A 57 4.32 -18.92 22.79
N GLN A 58 4.13 -18.69 21.48
CA GLN A 58 4.77 -19.47 20.43
C GLN A 58 6.30 -19.36 20.46
N GLY A 59 6.97 -20.51 20.49
CA GLY A 59 8.43 -20.61 20.63
C GLY A 59 8.96 -20.28 22.03
N ARG A 60 8.07 -20.08 23.01
CA ARG A 60 8.41 -19.84 24.42
C ARG A 60 7.81 -20.90 25.33
N THR A 61 6.48 -20.96 25.39
CA THR A 61 5.72 -21.91 26.20
C THR A 61 4.90 -22.89 25.34
N THR A 62 4.77 -22.62 24.04
CA THR A 62 4.21 -23.54 23.04
C THR A 62 5.18 -23.73 21.88
N ALA A 63 5.05 -24.83 21.14
CA ALA A 63 5.91 -25.13 20.00
C ALA A 63 5.73 -24.12 18.84
N GLY A 64 6.78 -23.96 18.03
CA GLY A 64 6.80 -23.08 16.85
C GLY A 64 7.91 -22.02 16.93
N SER A 65 8.06 -21.24 15.86
CA SER A 65 9.01 -20.12 15.84
C SER A 65 8.46 -18.92 16.61
N ILE A 66 9.33 -18.11 17.22
CA ILE A 66 8.94 -16.83 17.81
C ILE A 66 8.51 -15.88 16.69
N VAL A 67 7.25 -15.45 16.70
CA VAL A 67 6.67 -14.53 15.69
C VAL A 67 6.39 -13.13 16.24
N THR A 68 6.54 -12.92 17.55
CA THR A 68 6.37 -11.61 18.18
C THR A 68 7.15 -11.52 19.48
N ASN A 69 7.58 -10.30 19.82
CA ASN A 69 8.14 -9.95 21.13
C ASN A 69 7.13 -9.25 22.04
N ALA A 70 5.95 -8.90 21.54
CA ALA A 70 4.93 -8.17 22.29
C ALA A 70 3.94 -9.12 22.99
N ARG A 71 3.73 -8.90 24.29
CA ARG A 71 2.64 -9.50 25.05
C ARG A 71 1.29 -8.88 24.69
N GLY A 72 0.21 -9.49 25.17
CA GLY A 72 -1.14 -8.94 25.08
C GLY A 72 -1.22 -7.52 25.63
N GLY A 73 -1.69 -6.59 24.80
CA GLY A 73 -1.79 -5.16 25.14
C GLY A 73 -0.50 -4.38 24.92
N TYR A 74 0.57 -5.02 24.46
CA TYR A 74 1.85 -4.39 24.11
C TYR A 74 2.07 -4.30 22.60
N SER A 75 1.10 -4.74 21.79
CA SER A 75 1.09 -4.59 20.34
C SER A 75 0.06 -3.54 19.90
N TYR A 76 0.39 -2.74 18.90
CA TYR A 76 -0.56 -1.77 18.32
C TYR A 76 -1.75 -2.45 17.62
N HIS A 77 -1.60 -3.71 17.19
CA HIS A 77 -2.73 -4.53 16.72
C HIS A 77 -3.81 -4.68 17.80
N ASN A 78 -3.48 -4.58 19.09
CA ASN A 78 -4.47 -4.72 20.16
C ASN A 78 -5.43 -3.55 20.29
N PHE A 79 -5.18 -2.46 19.56
CA PHE A 79 -5.94 -1.22 19.65
C PHE A 79 -6.55 -0.80 18.32
N GLY A 80 -6.50 -1.66 17.29
CA GLY A 80 -7.09 -1.38 15.97
C GLY A 80 -6.36 -0.27 15.20
N VAL A 81 -5.08 -0.04 15.51
CA VAL A 81 -4.27 1.04 14.90
C VAL A 81 -3.06 0.53 14.11
N ALA A 82 -3.04 -0.77 13.80
CA ALA A 82 -2.02 -1.39 12.97
C ALA A 82 -2.61 -2.45 12.05
N ILE A 83 -1.93 -2.67 10.93
CA ILE A 83 -2.23 -3.69 9.93
C ILE A 83 -0.93 -4.36 9.50
N ASP A 84 -1.02 -5.62 9.08
CA ASP A 84 0.06 -6.29 8.35
C ASP A 84 -0.42 -6.60 6.94
N PHE A 85 0.44 -6.40 5.94
CA PHE A 85 0.13 -6.68 4.54
C PHE A 85 1.04 -7.76 3.96
N ALA A 86 0.65 -8.28 2.80
CA ALA A 86 1.51 -9.05 1.93
C ALA A 86 1.16 -8.79 0.46
N LEU A 87 2.09 -9.09 -0.44
CA LEU A 87 1.85 -9.03 -1.87
C LEU A 87 0.94 -10.19 -2.29
N LEU A 88 0.00 -9.92 -3.17
CA LEU A 88 -0.97 -10.90 -3.67
C LEU A 88 -0.68 -11.15 -5.16
N SER A 89 -0.77 -12.40 -5.61
CA SER A 89 -0.70 -12.68 -7.05
C SER A 89 -1.88 -12.03 -7.80
N PRO A 90 -1.72 -11.67 -9.09
CA PRO A 90 -2.82 -11.10 -9.88
C PRO A 90 -4.08 -11.98 -9.97
N ASP A 91 -3.95 -13.30 -9.82
CA ASP A 91 -5.07 -14.25 -9.76
C ASP A 91 -5.61 -14.48 -8.34
N GLY A 92 -4.98 -13.89 -7.32
CA GLY A 92 -5.37 -13.94 -5.92
C GLY A 92 -5.14 -15.27 -5.22
N LYS A 93 -4.41 -16.20 -5.82
CA LYS A 93 -4.18 -17.55 -5.29
C LYS A 93 -2.94 -17.67 -4.41
N GLN A 94 -1.95 -16.81 -4.60
CA GLN A 94 -0.68 -16.85 -3.89
C GLN A 94 -0.44 -15.55 -3.14
N VAL A 95 0.16 -15.67 -1.96
CA VAL A 95 0.62 -14.55 -1.14
C VAL A 95 2.14 -14.63 -1.07
N TYR A 96 2.80 -13.49 -1.25
CA TYR A 96 4.26 -13.39 -1.23
C TYR A 96 4.73 -12.43 -0.13
N TRP A 97 5.76 -12.86 0.60
CA TRP A 97 6.46 -12.08 1.64
C TRP A 97 7.85 -11.61 1.21
N ASP A 98 8.21 -11.84 -0.07
CA ASP A 98 9.49 -11.43 -0.61
C ASP A 98 9.52 -9.92 -0.86
N THR A 99 10.28 -9.22 -0.01
CA THR A 99 10.48 -7.77 -0.08
C THR A 99 11.21 -7.29 -1.34
N LYS A 100 11.85 -8.20 -2.10
CA LYS A 100 12.59 -7.89 -3.34
C LYS A 100 11.82 -8.23 -4.60
N ARG A 101 10.61 -8.76 -4.46
CA ARG A 101 9.77 -9.14 -5.59
C ARG A 101 9.43 -7.92 -6.45
N ASP A 102 9.62 -8.05 -7.75
CA ASP A 102 9.14 -7.14 -8.80
C ASP A 102 8.11 -7.91 -9.64
N GLY A 103 6.86 -7.86 -9.21
CA GLY A 103 5.76 -8.64 -9.79
C GLY A 103 5.09 -7.95 -10.98
N ASN A 104 5.23 -6.62 -11.08
CA ASN A 104 4.73 -5.82 -12.20
C ASN A 104 5.79 -5.57 -13.29
N ALA A 105 7.03 -6.04 -13.08
CA ALA A 105 8.17 -5.97 -13.99
C ALA A 105 8.58 -4.52 -14.34
N ASN A 106 8.45 -3.59 -13.39
CA ASN A 106 8.82 -2.19 -13.57
C ASN A 106 10.26 -1.85 -13.10
N GLN A 107 11.04 -2.88 -12.73
CA GLN A 107 12.42 -2.77 -12.21
C GLN A 107 12.52 -2.16 -10.81
N ALA A 108 11.41 -2.02 -10.08
CA ALA A 108 11.36 -1.65 -8.68
C ALA A 108 10.75 -2.80 -7.85
N ALA A 109 11.10 -2.86 -6.57
CA ALA A 109 10.51 -3.85 -5.68
C ALA A 109 9.08 -3.42 -5.31
N ASP A 110 8.09 -4.26 -5.61
CA ASP A 110 6.68 -4.06 -5.29
C ASP A 110 6.49 -3.68 -3.81
N TRP A 111 7.24 -4.32 -2.91
CA TRP A 111 7.16 -4.07 -1.47
C TRP A 111 7.52 -2.62 -1.12
N ALA A 112 8.56 -2.08 -1.76
CA ALA A 112 8.99 -0.70 -1.53
C ALA A 112 7.93 0.30 -2.03
N GLU A 113 7.30 0.02 -3.17
CA GLU A 113 6.21 0.86 -3.69
C GLU A 113 4.98 0.85 -2.77
N VAL A 114 4.61 -0.32 -2.21
CA VAL A 114 3.53 -0.40 -1.21
C VAL A 114 3.87 0.40 0.04
N VAL A 115 5.13 0.35 0.50
CA VAL A 115 5.60 1.13 1.65
C VAL A 115 5.52 2.63 1.39
N ASP A 116 5.92 3.08 0.20
CA ASP A 116 5.84 4.50 -0.17
C ASP A 116 4.39 4.98 -0.19
N GLU A 117 3.46 4.19 -0.73
CA GLU A 117 2.03 4.53 -0.70
C GLU A 117 1.45 4.50 0.72
N ALA A 118 1.84 3.54 1.56
CA ALA A 118 1.41 3.49 2.96
C ALA A 118 1.89 4.72 3.73
N LYS A 119 3.15 5.13 3.54
CA LYS A 119 3.71 6.34 4.15
C LYS A 119 2.98 7.60 3.70
N ARG A 120 2.63 7.71 2.41
CA ARG A 120 1.80 8.83 1.90
C ARG A 120 0.41 8.88 2.52
N LEU A 121 -0.13 7.74 2.96
CA LEU A 121 -1.40 7.65 3.66
C LEU A 121 -1.27 7.87 5.18
N GLY A 122 -0.07 8.16 5.68
CA GLY A 122 0.20 8.48 7.08
C GLY A 122 0.58 7.30 7.96
N PHE A 123 0.85 6.12 7.39
CA PHE A 123 1.39 4.99 8.15
C PHE A 123 2.87 5.19 8.48
N ALA A 124 3.27 4.79 9.68
CA ALA A 124 4.64 4.41 10.00
C ALA A 124 4.87 2.94 9.61
N TRP A 125 6.10 2.59 9.26
CA TRP A 125 6.45 1.24 8.77
C TRP A 125 7.40 0.51 9.72
N GLY A 126 7.12 -0.76 10.01
CA GLY A 126 7.95 -1.61 10.86
C GLY A 126 9.33 -1.94 10.28
N GLY A 127 9.50 -1.83 8.96
CA GLY A 127 10.81 -1.96 8.31
C GLY A 127 11.79 -0.82 8.62
N ASP A 128 11.29 0.34 9.10
CA ASP A 128 12.11 1.48 9.53
C ASP A 128 12.63 1.32 10.96
N TRP A 129 12.18 0.30 11.71
CA TRP A 129 12.65 0.07 13.08
C TRP A 129 14.15 -0.26 13.11
N THR A 130 14.84 0.18 14.16
CA THR A 130 16.29 -0.02 14.32
C THR A 130 16.68 -1.46 14.67
N SER A 131 15.76 -2.22 15.26
CA SER A 131 15.91 -3.63 15.62
C SER A 131 14.59 -4.35 15.47
N PHE A 132 14.63 -5.67 15.21
CA PHE A 132 13.41 -6.48 15.00
C PHE A 132 12.49 -5.90 13.93
N LYS A 133 13.05 -5.57 12.77
CA LYS A 133 12.30 -5.03 11.63
C LYS A 133 11.15 -5.95 11.26
N ASP A 134 9.96 -5.37 11.22
CA ASP A 134 8.72 -6.07 10.87
C ASP A 134 8.23 -5.52 9.53
N TYR A 135 8.68 -6.14 8.44
CA TYR A 135 8.45 -5.63 7.09
C TYR A 135 6.98 -5.59 6.66
N PRO A 136 6.11 -6.53 7.09
CA PRO A 136 4.67 -6.44 6.83
C PRO A 136 3.94 -5.32 7.58
N HIS A 137 4.54 -4.77 8.63
CA HIS A 137 3.81 -4.00 9.63
C HIS A 137 3.66 -2.52 9.29
N PHE A 138 2.42 -2.02 9.36
CA PHE A 138 2.10 -0.60 9.31
C PHE A 138 1.26 -0.18 10.52
N GLU A 139 1.50 1.03 11.03
CA GLU A 139 0.78 1.55 12.18
C GLU A 139 0.51 3.05 12.10
N MET A 140 -0.59 3.50 12.72
CA MET A 140 -0.91 4.90 12.96
C MET A 140 -1.05 5.13 14.46
N ARG A 141 0.00 5.61 15.11
CA ARG A 141 0.03 5.72 16.58
C ARG A 141 -0.77 6.91 17.12
N PHE A 142 -1.02 7.92 16.30
CA PHE A 142 -1.64 9.20 16.72
C PHE A 142 -0.93 9.83 17.94
N GLY A 143 0.41 9.68 18.03
CA GLY A 143 1.20 10.14 19.17
C GLY A 143 0.99 9.36 20.47
N LEU A 144 0.28 8.23 20.44
CA LEU A 144 0.01 7.40 21.61
C LEU A 144 0.94 6.19 21.70
N THR A 145 1.41 5.92 22.91
CA THR A 145 2.12 4.69 23.27
C THR A 145 1.12 3.57 23.57
N THR A 146 1.56 2.31 23.49
CA THR A 146 0.73 1.18 23.92
C THR A 146 0.33 1.26 25.39
N ALA A 147 1.17 1.86 26.25
CA ALA A 147 0.83 2.09 27.66
C ALA A 147 -0.36 3.03 27.83
N GLN A 148 -0.38 4.16 27.10
CA GLN A 148 -1.51 5.09 27.11
C GLN A 148 -2.77 4.42 26.54
N LEU A 149 -2.65 3.65 25.46
CA LEU A 149 -3.78 2.93 24.86
C LEU A 149 -4.37 1.87 25.80
N ARG A 150 -3.52 1.13 26.54
CA ARG A 150 -3.94 0.22 27.63
C ARG A 150 -4.66 0.97 28.75
N ALA A 151 -4.19 2.17 29.09
CA ALA A 151 -4.82 3.02 30.09
C ALA A 151 -6.14 3.67 29.60
N GLY A 152 -6.57 3.39 28.37
CA GLY A 152 -7.85 3.87 27.83
C GLY A 152 -7.74 5.15 27.00
N ALA A 153 -6.55 5.72 26.82
CA ALA A 153 -6.37 6.86 25.92
C ALA A 153 -6.78 6.48 24.49
N ARG A 154 -7.35 7.44 23.76
CA ARG A 154 -7.78 7.28 22.36
C ARG A 154 -7.35 8.51 21.57
N PRO A 155 -7.15 8.39 20.25
CA PRO A 155 -6.88 9.56 19.40
C PRO A 155 -7.99 10.59 19.53
N THR A 156 -7.62 11.87 19.58
CA THR A 156 -8.59 12.96 19.67
C THR A 156 -9.34 13.13 18.34
N ALA A 157 -10.51 13.76 18.37
CA ALA A 157 -11.24 14.09 17.15
C ALA A 157 -10.37 14.86 16.13
N ALA A 158 -9.56 15.82 16.60
CA ALA A 158 -8.64 16.56 15.75
C ALA A 158 -7.59 15.66 15.08
N GLN A 159 -7.03 14.69 15.81
CA GLN A 159 -6.07 13.72 15.25
C GLN A 159 -6.73 12.81 14.21
N ILE A 160 -7.97 12.36 14.47
CA ILE A 160 -8.77 11.58 13.51
C ILE A 160 -9.03 12.40 12.26
N THR A 161 -9.49 13.64 12.40
CA THR A 161 -9.77 14.54 11.27
C THR A 161 -8.51 14.82 10.45
N ALA A 162 -7.37 15.09 11.10
CA ALA A 162 -6.10 15.32 10.41
C ALA A 162 -5.65 14.09 9.60
N ALA A 163 -5.75 12.89 10.18
CA ALA A 163 -5.44 11.65 9.46
C ALA A 163 -6.38 11.43 8.27
N MET A 164 -7.71 11.60 8.47
CA MET A 164 -8.69 11.49 7.40
C MET A 164 -8.41 12.47 6.26
N ALA A 165 -8.06 13.72 6.57
CA ALA A 165 -7.75 14.72 5.55
C ALA A 165 -6.56 14.32 4.65
N ILE A 166 -5.57 13.61 5.20
CA ILE A 166 -4.44 13.06 4.41
C ILE A 166 -4.95 11.92 3.51
N ILE A 167 -5.75 11.00 4.04
CA ILE A 167 -6.22 9.79 3.35
C ILE A 167 -7.19 10.12 2.21
N THR A 168 -8.09 11.08 2.43
CA THR A 168 -9.12 11.47 1.46
C THR A 168 -8.66 12.56 0.51
N LYS A 169 -7.45 13.10 0.67
CA LYS A 169 -6.91 14.08 -0.27
C LYS A 169 -6.88 13.43 -1.64
N GLU A 170 -7.52 14.07 -2.62
CA GLU A 170 -7.43 13.63 -4.01
C GLU A 170 -5.96 13.51 -4.40
N ASP A 171 -5.65 12.47 -5.18
CA ASP A 171 -4.30 12.24 -5.66
C ASP A 171 -3.95 13.37 -6.65
N SER A 172 -3.45 14.49 -6.13
CA SER A 172 -3.00 15.65 -6.90
C SER A 172 -1.82 15.33 -7.84
N ASN A 173 -1.38 14.06 -7.85
CA ASN A 173 -0.25 13.52 -8.60
C ASN A 173 -0.66 12.49 -9.68
N ILE A 174 -1.96 12.25 -9.90
CA ILE A 174 -2.37 11.65 -11.17
C ILE A 174 -2.31 12.78 -12.19
N MET A 175 -1.42 12.63 -13.18
CA MET A 175 -1.38 13.57 -14.30
C MET A 175 -2.79 13.69 -14.85
N LYS A 176 -3.35 14.90 -14.97
CA LYS A 176 -4.72 14.99 -15.50
C LYS A 176 -4.74 14.48 -16.93
N ALA A 177 -5.86 13.89 -17.33
CA ALA A 177 -6.02 13.44 -18.70
C ALA A 177 -5.82 14.59 -19.69
N GLU A 178 -6.27 15.81 -19.34
CA GLU A 178 -6.01 17.02 -20.14
C GLU A 178 -4.51 17.30 -20.27
N ASP A 179 -3.77 17.31 -19.16
CA ASP A 179 -2.33 17.59 -19.16
C ASP A 179 -1.55 16.53 -19.97
N ALA A 180 -1.92 15.25 -19.83
CA ALA A 180 -1.31 14.15 -20.57
C ALA A 180 -1.57 14.28 -22.08
N ASN A 181 -2.80 14.59 -22.45
CA ASN A 181 -3.17 14.80 -23.85
C ASN A 181 -2.47 16.03 -24.44
N ASP A 182 -2.31 17.09 -23.66
CA ASP A 182 -1.58 18.29 -24.06
C ASP A 182 -0.09 18.01 -24.27
N LEU A 183 0.57 17.27 -23.37
CA LEU A 183 1.97 16.87 -23.58
C LEU A 183 2.14 15.97 -24.81
N ILE A 184 1.24 14.99 -25.00
CA ILE A 184 1.27 14.10 -26.16
C ILE A 184 1.11 14.90 -27.45
N LYS A 185 0.10 15.77 -27.53
CA LYS A 185 -0.19 16.58 -28.71
C LYS A 185 0.92 17.58 -29.02
N ARG A 186 1.45 18.23 -27.99
CA ARG A 186 2.42 19.32 -28.15
C ARG A 186 3.83 18.83 -28.45
N TYR A 187 4.25 17.71 -27.85
CA TYR A 187 5.64 17.25 -27.94
C TYR A 187 5.80 15.90 -28.63
N LEU A 188 4.97 14.91 -28.31
CA LEU A 188 5.17 13.55 -28.80
C LEU A 188 4.62 13.32 -30.22
N GLN A 189 3.46 13.89 -30.56
CA GLN A 189 2.92 13.80 -31.93
C GLN A 189 3.87 14.40 -33.00
N PRO A 190 4.42 15.62 -32.81
CA PRO A 190 5.42 16.16 -33.74
C PRO A 190 6.71 15.33 -33.78
N ALA A 191 7.20 14.85 -32.63
CA ALA A 191 8.39 14.01 -32.57
C ALA A 191 8.20 12.70 -33.34
N TRP A 192 7.04 12.06 -33.21
CA TRP A 192 6.71 10.85 -33.96
C TRP A 192 6.66 11.11 -35.47
N ALA A 193 6.05 12.22 -35.89
CA ALA A 193 6.01 12.61 -37.30
C ALA A 193 7.42 12.85 -37.87
N ALA A 194 8.31 13.47 -37.11
CA ALA A 194 9.70 13.68 -37.49
C ALA A 194 10.46 12.36 -37.63
N CYS A 195 10.26 11.40 -36.71
CA CYS A 195 10.84 10.06 -36.82
C CYS A 195 10.33 9.34 -38.07
N LYS A 196 9.03 9.42 -38.35
CA LYS A 196 8.41 8.84 -39.55
C LYS A 196 8.99 9.42 -40.84
N GLN A 197 9.20 10.73 -40.93
CA GLN A 197 9.80 11.38 -42.10
C GLN A 197 11.23 10.89 -42.37
N LYS A 198 11.98 10.57 -41.31
CA LYS A 198 13.34 10.04 -41.39
C LYS A 198 13.42 8.52 -41.60
N GLY A 199 12.29 7.81 -41.57
CA GLY A 199 12.26 6.35 -41.57
C GLY A 199 12.82 5.71 -40.30
N ASP A 200 12.94 6.47 -39.20
CA ASP A 200 13.46 6.00 -37.91
C ASP A 200 12.39 5.22 -37.15
N LYS A 201 12.37 3.90 -37.37
CA LYS A 201 11.41 2.99 -36.74
C LYS A 201 11.60 2.87 -35.22
N ALA A 202 12.85 2.95 -34.74
CA ALA A 202 13.13 2.85 -33.31
C ALA A 202 12.65 4.11 -32.57
N GLY A 203 12.91 5.30 -33.13
CA GLY A 203 12.39 6.56 -32.61
C GLY A 203 10.86 6.60 -32.59
N MET A 204 10.20 6.08 -33.63
CA MET A 204 8.73 5.96 -33.65
C MET A 204 8.19 5.07 -32.52
N GLN A 205 8.84 3.93 -32.25
CA GLN A 205 8.44 3.02 -31.17
C GLN A 205 8.63 3.67 -29.79
N GLU A 206 9.74 4.36 -29.56
CA GLU A 206 10.02 5.00 -28.27
C GLU A 206 9.05 6.17 -28.00
N VAL A 207 8.78 7.02 -28.99
CA VAL A 207 7.81 8.11 -28.82
C VAL A 207 6.40 7.57 -28.55
N HIS A 208 6.04 6.45 -29.18
CA HIS A 208 4.77 5.78 -28.92
C HIS A 208 4.70 5.20 -27.50
N ARG A 209 5.77 4.55 -27.04
CA ARG A 209 5.90 4.07 -25.65
C ARG A 209 5.71 5.22 -24.66
N LEU A 210 6.42 6.33 -24.85
CA LEU A 210 6.32 7.53 -24.00
C LEU A 210 4.91 8.12 -23.96
N ALA A 211 4.19 8.12 -25.10
CA ALA A 211 2.80 8.58 -25.13
C ALA A 211 1.88 7.68 -24.29
N ASN A 212 2.11 6.36 -24.33
CA ASN A 212 1.36 5.40 -23.53
C ASN A 212 1.71 5.48 -22.04
N GLU A 213 2.95 5.81 -21.66
CA GLU A 213 3.30 6.11 -20.27
C GLU A 213 2.55 7.33 -19.71
N LEU A 214 2.41 8.40 -20.50
CA LEU A 214 1.64 9.59 -20.09
C LEU A 214 0.14 9.28 -19.96
N ARG A 215 -0.41 8.45 -20.85
CA ARG A 215 -1.80 7.96 -20.74
C ARG A 215 -1.99 7.10 -19.49
N LYS A 216 -1.08 6.16 -19.25
CA LYS A 216 -1.10 5.30 -18.04
C LYS A 216 -1.00 6.14 -16.76
N SER A 217 -0.09 7.12 -16.73
CA SER A 217 0.09 8.05 -15.61
C SER A 217 -1.11 8.98 -15.36
N SER A 218 -2.02 9.09 -16.33
CA SER A 218 -3.27 9.84 -16.24
C SER A 218 -4.52 8.96 -16.15
N GLY A 219 -4.35 7.65 -15.98
CA GLY A 219 -5.47 6.70 -15.88
C GLY A 219 -6.19 6.44 -17.21
N GLN A 220 -5.63 6.86 -18.34
CA GLN A 220 -6.15 6.59 -19.68
C GLN A 220 -5.64 5.25 -20.21
N LYS A 221 -6.41 4.61 -21.10
CA LYS A 221 -5.97 3.41 -21.83
C LYS A 221 -4.90 3.78 -22.86
N GLU A 222 -4.00 2.84 -23.11
CA GLU A 222 -3.02 2.91 -24.20
C GLU A 222 -3.72 2.96 -25.57
N GLN A 223 -3.04 3.56 -26.56
CA GLN A 223 -3.50 3.69 -27.95
C GLN A 223 -2.43 3.19 -28.90
#